data_AF-A0A8T3SGW1-F1
#
_entry.id   AF-A0A8T3SGW1-F1
#
_cell.length_a   1.000
_cell.length_b   1.000
_cell.length_c   1.000
_cell.angle_alpha   90.00
_cell.angle_beta   90.00
_cell.angle_gamma   90.00
#
_symmetry.space_group_name_H-M   'P 1'
#
loop_
_entity.id
_entity.type
_entity.pdbx_description
1 polymer ?
#
loop_
_entity_poly.entity_id
_entity_poly.type
_entity_poly.pdbx_seq_one_letter_code
_entity_poly.pdbx_strand_id
1 'polypeptide(L)'
;MTLIIGLMSVANATERYHPPERLTCKLNHLNKLKCHDFNRRLLIEDVSNATLSKDRTDVFNFVSGVAYSSPNHTETSVFFTYNNSKFKMVRLKTIHPSIQPDLANPNWKKFNDDIYTCNASYMDCAITLN
;
A
#
# COMPACT_ATOMS: atom_id res chain seq x y z
N MET A 1 27.80 -12.96 44.00
CA MET A 1 27.93 -11.74 43.19
C MET A 1 28.44 -12.17 41.82
N THR A 2 27.84 -11.90 40.66
CA THR A 2 26.55 -11.31 40.27
C THR A 2 26.36 -11.78 38.83
N LEU A 3 25.16 -12.24 38.47
CA LEU A 3 24.79 -12.70 37.15
C LEU A 3 24.54 -11.46 36.26
N ILE A 4 25.33 -11.27 35.20
CA ILE A 4 25.07 -10.23 34.19
C ILE A 4 24.33 -10.90 33.03
N ILE A 5 23.00 -10.85 33.10
CA ILE A 5 22.14 -11.15 31.94
C ILE A 5 22.07 -9.87 31.12
N GLY A 6 22.82 -9.84 30.02
CA GLY A 6 22.71 -8.81 28.99
C GLY A 6 21.40 -8.96 28.23
N LEU A 7 20.33 -8.38 28.76
CA LEU A 7 19.18 -7.89 27.98
C LEU A 7 19.56 -6.45 27.62
N MET A 8 19.57 -6.01 26.38
CA MET A 8 18.37 -5.80 25.58
C MET A 8 18.77 -5.70 24.10
N SER A 9 18.46 -6.71 23.30
CA SER A 9 18.25 -6.48 21.87
C SER A 9 16.87 -5.84 21.73
N VAL A 10 16.83 -4.54 21.46
CA VAL A 10 15.61 -3.93 20.90
C VAL A 10 15.46 -4.47 19.49
N ALA A 11 14.72 -5.57 19.35
CA ALA A 11 14.18 -5.95 18.06
C ALA A 11 13.18 -4.87 17.68
N ASN A 12 13.61 -3.91 16.83
CA ASN A 12 12.69 -3.02 16.17
C ASN A 12 11.90 -3.88 15.18
N ALA A 13 10.79 -4.46 15.63
CA ALA A 13 9.88 -5.18 14.76
C ALA A 13 9.18 -4.14 13.89
N THR A 14 9.79 -3.82 12.76
CA THR A 14 9.14 -3.00 11.73
C THR A 14 7.88 -3.73 11.29
N GLU A 15 6.72 -3.19 11.68
CA GLU A 15 5.43 -3.75 11.32
C GLU A 15 5.29 -3.69 9.79
N ARG A 16 5.31 -4.87 9.15
CA ARG A 16 5.11 -5.00 7.71
C ARG A 16 3.63 -5.16 7.43
N TYR A 17 3.11 -4.31 6.55
CA TYR A 17 1.74 -4.41 6.06
C TYR A 17 1.74 -4.97 4.65
N HIS A 18 1.00 -6.07 4.47
CA HIS A 18 0.74 -6.66 3.15
C HIS A 18 -0.61 -6.15 2.63
N PRO A 19 -0.68 -5.63 1.40
CA PRO A 19 -1.94 -5.21 0.80
C PRO A 19 -2.90 -6.40 0.69
N PRO A 20 -4.20 -6.21 0.94
CA PRO A 20 -5.18 -7.26 0.76
C PRO A 20 -5.26 -7.65 -0.72
N GLU A 21 -5.58 -8.91 -0.98
CA GLU A 21 -5.84 -9.38 -2.35
C GLU A 21 -7.02 -8.64 -2.97
N ARG A 22 -8.02 -8.33 -2.17
CA ARG A 22 -9.31 -7.81 -2.64
C ARG A 22 -9.74 -6.64 -1.79
N LEU A 23 -10.45 -5.70 -2.41
CA LEU A 23 -11.09 -4.58 -1.76
C LEU A 23 -12.54 -4.48 -2.21
N THR A 24 -13.40 -4.09 -1.28
CA THR A 24 -14.79 -3.76 -1.58
C THR A 24 -14.95 -2.24 -1.65
N CYS A 25 -15.36 -1.69 -2.79
CA CYS A 25 -15.47 -0.23 -2.98
C CYS A 25 -16.84 0.20 -3.51
N LYS A 26 -17.27 1.40 -3.10
CA LYS A 26 -18.52 2.04 -3.54
C LYS A 26 -18.32 3.56 -3.67
N LEU A 27 -18.92 4.16 -4.70
CA LEU A 27 -19.15 5.62 -4.74
C LEU A 27 -20.46 5.94 -4.05
N ASN A 28 -20.42 6.82 -3.05
CA ASN A 28 -21.64 7.32 -2.42
C ASN A 28 -22.34 8.38 -3.30
N HIS A 29 -23.53 8.81 -2.89
CA HIS A 29 -24.31 9.86 -3.57
C HIS A 29 -23.55 11.18 -3.79
N LEU A 30 -22.52 11.45 -2.98
CA LEU A 30 -21.66 12.64 -3.04
C LEU A 30 -20.38 12.44 -3.88
N ASN A 31 -20.30 11.39 -4.70
CA ASN A 31 -19.10 11.02 -5.49
C ASN A 31 -17.84 10.75 -4.65
N LYS A 32 -17.99 10.40 -3.36
CA LYS A 32 -16.86 10.00 -2.52
C LYS A 32 -16.67 8.49 -2.61
N LEU A 33 -15.45 8.07 -2.96
CA LEU A 33 -15.03 6.68 -2.92
C LEU A 33 -14.91 6.21 -1.47
N LYS A 34 -15.53 5.08 -1.15
CA LYS A 34 -15.35 4.38 0.11
C LYS A 34 -14.95 2.95 -0.20
N CYS A 35 -13.77 2.55 0.26
CA CYS A 35 -13.26 1.19 0.13
C CYS A 35 -13.15 0.53 1.51
N HIS A 36 -13.21 -0.79 1.59
CA HIS A 36 -13.04 -1.54 2.84
C HIS A 36 -11.90 -2.54 2.69
N ASP A 37 -11.57 -3.27 3.77
CA ASP A 37 -10.61 -4.39 3.76
C ASP A 37 -9.12 -3.99 3.76
N PHE A 38 -8.79 -2.72 4.07
CA PHE A 38 -7.41 -2.23 4.23
C PHE A 38 -7.19 -1.42 5.52
N ASN A 39 -5.93 -1.23 5.92
CA ASN A 39 -5.58 -0.45 7.11
C ASN A 39 -5.56 1.06 6.82
N ARG A 40 -6.58 1.78 7.29
CA ARG A 40 -6.71 3.24 7.13
C ARG A 40 -5.67 4.08 7.88
N ARG A 41 -4.91 3.47 8.79
CA ARG A 41 -3.76 4.14 9.43
C ARG A 41 -2.53 4.20 8.53
N LEU A 42 -2.54 3.45 7.42
CA LEU A 42 -1.42 3.39 6.49
C LEU A 42 -1.82 3.90 5.11
N LEU A 43 -3.04 3.57 4.68
CA LEU A 43 -3.55 3.85 3.35
C LEU A 43 -4.82 4.68 3.38
N ILE A 44 -5.10 5.35 2.28
CA ILE A 44 -6.37 6.03 2.02
C ILE A 44 -6.74 5.89 0.55
N GLU A 45 -8.02 6.00 0.24
CA GLU A 45 -8.53 6.01 -1.11
C GLU A 45 -7.96 7.20 -1.92
N ASP A 46 -7.47 6.93 -3.12
CA ASP A 46 -7.13 7.95 -4.12
C ASP A 46 -8.30 8.11 -5.10
N VAL A 47 -8.99 9.24 -4.97
CA VAL A 47 -10.24 9.53 -5.70
C VAL A 47 -9.97 10.05 -7.12
N SER A 48 -8.72 10.39 -7.45
CA SER A 48 -8.37 11.03 -8.73
C SER A 48 -8.79 10.22 -9.96
N ASN A 49 -8.82 8.88 -9.86
CA ASN A 49 -9.01 7.97 -10.99
C ASN A 49 -10.19 6.97 -10.81
N ALA A 50 -11.08 7.18 -9.85
CA ALA A 50 -12.14 6.21 -9.53
C ALA A 50 -13.28 6.23 -10.57
N THR A 51 -13.25 5.31 -11.54
CA THR A 51 -14.29 5.18 -12.56
C THR A 51 -15.38 4.20 -12.14
N LEU A 52 -16.25 4.61 -11.22
CA LEU A 52 -17.31 3.77 -10.65
C LEU A 52 -18.71 4.31 -10.93
N SER A 53 -19.70 3.42 -10.94
CA SER A 53 -21.11 3.82 -10.93
C SER A 53 -21.54 4.19 -9.50
N LYS A 54 -22.37 5.22 -9.36
CA LYS A 54 -22.94 5.60 -8.06
C LYS A 54 -23.74 4.45 -7.47
N ASP A 55 -23.68 4.34 -6.15
CA ASP A 55 -24.49 3.46 -5.32
C ASP A 55 -24.36 1.95 -5.54
N ARG A 56 -23.41 1.55 -6.38
CA ARG A 56 -23.05 0.16 -6.60
C ARG A 56 -21.79 -0.19 -5.81
N THR A 57 -21.85 -1.28 -5.05
CA THR A 57 -20.67 -1.89 -4.46
C THR A 57 -20.06 -2.85 -5.47
N ASP A 58 -18.77 -2.71 -5.73
CA ASP A 58 -17.99 -3.62 -6.58
C ASP A 58 -16.78 -4.15 -5.81
N VAL A 59 -16.37 -5.38 -6.14
CA VAL A 59 -15.17 -6.01 -5.61
C VAL A 59 -14.03 -5.84 -6.60
N PHE A 60 -12.88 -5.42 -6.10
CA PHE A 60 -11.66 -5.18 -6.86
C PHE A 60 -10.58 -6.13 -6.38
N ASN A 61 -9.70 -6.55 -7.29
CA ASN A 61 -8.55 -7.39 -6.99
C ASN A 61 -7.26 -6.59 -7.18
N PHE A 62 -6.26 -6.90 -6.38
CA PHE A 62 -4.94 -6.29 -6.40
C PHE A 62 -4.26 -6.53 -7.74
N VAL A 63 -3.58 -5.51 -8.27
CA VAL A 63 -2.89 -5.56 -9.57
C VAL A 63 -1.41 -5.24 -9.40
N SER A 64 -1.10 -4.14 -8.73
CA SER A 64 0.28 -3.69 -8.58
C SER A 64 0.45 -2.66 -7.48
N GLY A 65 1.68 -2.55 -7.00
CA GLY A 65 2.18 -1.44 -6.19
C GLY A 65 3.18 -0.60 -7.00
N VAL A 66 3.16 0.72 -6.80
CA VAL A 66 4.18 1.64 -7.31
C VAL A 66 4.57 2.58 -6.18
N ALA A 67 5.87 2.71 -5.94
CA ALA A 67 6.41 3.67 -4.99
C ALA A 67 7.21 4.74 -5.74
N TYR A 68 6.96 6.00 -5.40
CA TYR A 68 7.71 7.15 -5.87
C TYR A 68 8.46 7.74 -4.69
N SER A 69 9.78 7.75 -4.77
CA SER A 69 10.64 8.45 -3.82
C SER A 69 11.03 9.81 -4.37
N SER A 70 11.20 10.80 -3.49
CA SER A 70 11.88 12.04 -3.85
C SER A 70 13.33 11.74 -4.28
N PRO A 71 14.01 12.61 -5.06
CA PRO A 71 15.39 12.39 -5.50
C PRO A 71 16.40 12.14 -4.37
N ASN A 72 16.08 12.57 -3.15
CA ASN A 72 16.91 12.36 -1.96
C ASN A 72 16.37 11.24 -1.04
N HIS A 73 15.35 10.50 -1.49
CA HIS A 73 14.63 9.45 -0.76
C HIS A 73 14.08 9.87 0.61
N THR A 74 13.91 11.17 0.86
CA THR A 74 13.39 11.71 2.11
C THR A 74 11.88 11.52 2.24
N GLU A 75 11.18 11.44 1.12
CA GLU A 75 9.73 11.27 1.06
C GLU A 75 9.41 10.15 0.08
N THR A 76 8.54 9.22 0.47
CA THR A 76 8.07 8.17 -0.43
C THR A 76 6.54 8.09 -0.42
N SER A 77 5.95 8.07 -1.61
CA SER A 77 4.51 7.82 -1.78
C SER A 77 4.31 6.45 -2.42
N VAL A 78 3.59 5.56 -1.74
CA VAL A 78 3.25 4.24 -2.29
C VAL A 78 1.79 4.23 -2.72
N PHE A 79 1.55 3.70 -3.91
CA PHE A 79 0.23 3.53 -4.51
C PHE A 79 -0.04 2.07 -4.79
N PHE A 80 -1.20 1.57 -4.37
CA PHE A 80 -1.69 0.25 -4.72
C PHE A 80 -2.85 0.37 -5.68
N THR A 81 -2.77 -0.35 -6.80
CA THR A 81 -3.78 -0.37 -7.86
C THR A 81 -4.62 -1.62 -7.79
N TYR A 82 -5.93 -1.46 -7.90
CA TYR A 82 -6.89 -2.55 -7.92
C TYR A 82 -7.87 -2.42 -9.08
N ASN A 83 -8.22 -3.55 -9.70
CA ASN A 83 -9.16 -3.61 -10.81
C ASN A 83 -10.31 -4.58 -10.53
N ASN A 84 -11.51 -4.26 -11.03
CA ASN A 84 -12.63 -5.21 -11.04
C ASN A 84 -12.72 -5.98 -12.38
N SER A 85 -13.66 -6.92 -12.49
CA SER A 85 -13.88 -7.73 -13.70
C SER A 85 -14.31 -6.93 -14.93
N LYS A 86 -14.65 -5.64 -14.76
CA LYS A 86 -15.03 -4.71 -15.84
C LYS A 86 -13.90 -3.73 -16.18
N PHE A 87 -12.67 -4.01 -15.74
CA PHE A 87 -11.50 -3.16 -15.92
C PHE A 87 -11.67 -1.74 -15.37
N LYS A 88 -12.56 -1.55 -14.38
CA LYS A 88 -12.60 -0.31 -13.60
C LYS A 88 -11.49 -0.36 -12.57
N MET A 89 -10.88 0.80 -12.33
CA MET A 89 -9.71 0.95 -11.46
C MET A 89 -10.06 1.75 -10.22
N VAL A 90 -9.47 1.35 -9.09
CA VAL A 90 -9.34 2.18 -7.88
C VAL A 90 -7.89 2.13 -7.42
N ARG A 91 -7.44 3.20 -6.76
CA ARG A 91 -6.11 3.27 -6.17
C ARG A 91 -6.22 3.58 -4.68
N LEU A 92 -5.34 2.97 -3.90
CA LEU A 92 -5.03 3.39 -2.54
C LEU A 92 -3.67 4.07 -2.55
N LYS A 93 -3.46 5.06 -1.70
CA LYS A 93 -2.18 5.73 -1.49
C LYS A 93 -1.80 5.76 -0.02
N THR A 94 -0.51 5.85 0.28
CA THR A 94 -0.04 6.05 1.66
C THR A 94 -0.49 7.40 2.22
N ILE A 95 -0.79 7.43 3.52
CA ILE A 95 -1.22 8.66 4.19
C ILE A 95 -0.05 9.53 4.66
N HIS A 96 1.15 8.95 4.76
CA HIS A 96 2.34 9.62 5.28
C HIS A 96 3.60 9.18 4.51
N PRO A 97 4.55 10.10 4.24
CA PRO A 97 5.76 9.81 3.47
C PRO A 97 6.78 8.88 4.17
N SER A 98 6.62 8.63 5.47
CA SER A 98 7.41 7.65 6.22
C SER A 98 7.00 6.19 5.97
N ILE A 99 5.88 5.98 5.28
CA ILE A 99 5.45 4.65 4.85
C ILE A 99 6.12 4.36 3.51
N GLN A 100 6.96 3.33 3.49
CA GLN A 100 7.85 3.03 2.38
C GLN A 100 7.62 1.59 1.89
N PRO A 101 7.97 1.27 0.61
CA PRO A 101 8.06 -0.11 0.19
C PRO A 101 9.04 -0.86 1.10
N ASP A 102 8.68 -2.06 1.51
CA ASP A 102 9.63 -2.93 2.20
C ASP A 102 10.68 -3.42 1.21
N LEU A 103 11.82 -2.75 1.14
CA LEU A 103 12.89 -3.09 0.19
C LEU A 103 13.61 -4.40 0.52
N ALA A 104 13.35 -5.01 1.69
CA ALA A 104 13.77 -6.38 1.96
C ALA A 104 12.87 -7.41 1.25
N ASN A 105 11.71 -6.98 0.74
CA ASN A 105 10.82 -7.80 -0.06
C ASN A 105 11.30 -7.85 -1.52
N PRO A 106 11.63 -9.04 -2.06
CA PRO A 106 12.20 -9.16 -3.41
C PRO A 106 11.21 -8.81 -4.54
N ASN A 107 9.92 -8.66 -4.23
CA ASN A 107 8.91 -8.32 -5.24
C ASN A 107 8.87 -6.83 -5.56
N TRP A 108 9.41 -5.96 -4.69
CA TRP A 108 9.69 -4.57 -5.04
C TRP A 108 10.92 -4.50 -5.92
N LYS A 109 10.70 -4.17 -7.19
CA LYS A 109 11.73 -4.02 -8.21
C LYS A 109 11.95 -2.55 -8.48
N LYS A 110 13.21 -2.12 -8.40
CA LYS A 110 13.64 -0.80 -8.84
C LYS A 110 13.42 -0.69 -10.36
N PHE A 111 12.64 0.30 -10.79
CA PHE A 111 12.45 0.62 -12.20
C PHE A 111 13.44 1.69 -12.64
N ASN A 112 13.63 2.73 -11.82
CA ASN A 112 14.68 3.73 -11.94
C ASN A 112 15.05 4.27 -10.54
N ASP A 113 15.86 5.32 -10.45
CA ASP A 113 16.31 5.87 -9.16
C ASP A 113 15.16 6.28 -8.24
N ASP A 114 14.07 6.82 -8.80
CA ASP A 114 12.97 7.37 -8.01
C ASP A 114 11.75 6.44 -7.93
N ILE A 115 11.71 5.35 -8.70
CA ILE A 115 10.51 4.53 -8.90
C ILE A 115 10.80 3.06 -8.60
N TYR A 116 9.96 2.50 -7.72
CA TYR A 116 9.88 1.07 -7.46
C TYR A 116 8.51 0.54 -7.88
N THR A 117 8.48 -0.69 -8.37
CA THR A 117 7.25 -1.35 -8.83
C THR A 117 7.15 -2.74 -8.23
N CYS A 118 5.93 -3.20 -7.98
CA CYS A 118 5.64 -4.55 -7.53
C CYS A 118 4.38 -5.04 -8.22
N ASN A 119 4.39 -6.29 -8.73
CA ASN A 119 3.28 -6.86 -9.49
C ASN A 119 2.59 -7.99 -8.72
N ALA A 120 1.28 -8.12 -8.94
CA ALA A 120 0.37 -9.00 -8.20
C ALA A 120 0.58 -10.51 -8.34
N SER A 121 1.65 -10.99 -8.97
CA SER A 121 1.87 -12.43 -9.14
C SER A 121 1.82 -13.20 -7.82
N TYR A 122 2.14 -12.56 -6.68
CA TYR A 122 2.08 -13.18 -5.34
C TYR A 122 1.61 -12.28 -4.19
N MET A 123 0.94 -11.14 -4.46
CA MET A 123 0.40 -10.19 -3.46
C MET A 123 1.41 -9.66 -2.42
N ASP A 124 2.69 -9.91 -2.65
CA ASP A 124 3.72 -9.65 -1.68
C ASP A 124 4.39 -8.30 -1.99
N CYS A 125 3.58 -7.24 -1.96
CA CYS A 125 4.03 -5.86 -2.13
C CYS A 125 4.02 -5.13 -0.78
N ALA A 126 4.71 -5.70 0.20
CA ALA A 126 4.69 -5.22 1.58
C ALA A 126 5.19 -3.78 1.68
N ILE A 127 4.61 -3.01 2.60
CA ILE A 127 5.08 -1.69 3.01
C ILE A 127 5.43 -1.71 4.48
N THR A 128 6.33 -0.83 4.89
CA THR A 128 6.78 -0.69 6.28
C THR A 128 6.71 0.77 6.71
N LEU A 129 6.55 0.97 8.01
CA LEU A 129 6.83 2.25 8.66
C LEU A 129 8.35 2.34 8.89
N ASN A 130 8.96 3.46 8.53
CA ASN A 130 10.34 3.77 8.89
C ASN A 130 10.37 4.85 9.98
#